data_AF-A0A967I165-F1
#
_entry.id   AF-A0A967I165-F1
#
_cell.length_a   1.000
_cell.length_b   1.000
_cell.length_c   1.000
_cell.angle_alpha   90.00
_cell.angle_beta   90.00
_cell.angle_gamma   90.00
#
_symmetry.space_group_name_H-M   'P 1'
#
loop_
_entity.id
_entity.type
_entity.pdbx_description
1 polymer ?
#
loop_
_entity_poly.entity_id
_entity_poly.type
_entity_poly.pdbx_seq_one_letter_code
_entity_poly.pdbx_strand_id
1 'polypeptide(L)' 'MSAAHKFIPVWKDEYTIHSYQVDINNNATLVVLCQLMQESAWNHAEHLELGFSHLNRKNFIWVLCRQLV' A
#
# COMPACT_ATOMS: atom_id res chain seq x y z
N MET A 1 3.59 -28.07 -6.70
CA MET A 1 4.48 -27.44 -7.70
C MET A 1 4.35 -25.94 -7.52
N SER A 2 5.28 -25.34 -6.78
CA SER A 2 5.22 -23.90 -6.44
C SER A 2 5.58 -23.10 -7.67
N ALA A 3 4.66 -22.25 -8.16
CA ALA A 3 5.00 -21.27 -9.17
C ALA A 3 6.16 -20.42 -8.64
N ALA A 4 7.21 -20.22 -9.45
CA ALA A 4 8.31 -19.35 -9.08
C ALA A 4 7.74 -17.96 -8.79
N HIS A 5 8.01 -17.45 -7.59
CA HIS A 5 7.55 -16.14 -7.17
C HIS A 5 8.18 -15.07 -8.07
N LYS A 6 7.36 -14.41 -8.89
CA LYS A 6 7.84 -13.48 -9.91
C LYS A 6 8.19 -12.15 -9.24
N PHE A 7 9.45 -11.75 -9.29
CA PHE A 7 9.87 -10.43 -8.84
C PHE A 7 9.22 -9.31 -9.68
N ILE A 8 8.59 -8.35 -9.01
CA ILE A 8 7.96 -7.17 -9.64
C ILE A 8 8.57 -5.91 -9.01
N PRO A 9 9.40 -5.15 -9.75
CA PRO A 9 10.11 -4.00 -9.19
C PRO A 9 9.23 -2.75 -9.03
N VAL A 10 8.13 -2.65 -9.77
CA VAL A 10 7.19 -1.52 -9.72
C VAL A 10 5.79 -2.07 -9.54
N TRP A 11 5.16 -1.75 -8.41
CA TRP A 11 3.81 -2.18 -8.10
C TRP A 11 2.77 -1.21 -8.66
N LYS A 12 1.61 -1.74 -9.02
CA LYS A 12 0.47 -0.98 -9.53
C LYS A 12 -0.81 -1.57 -8.97
N ASP A 13 -1.61 -0.73 -8.32
CA ASP A 13 -2.96 -1.04 -7.89
C ASP A 13 -3.94 -0.07 -8.58
N GLU A 14 -5.15 -0.56 -8.85
CA GLU A 14 -6.27 0.25 -9.33
C GLU A 14 -7.31 0.38 -8.22
N TYR A 15 -7.73 1.61 -7.92
CA TYR A 15 -8.69 1.90 -6.86
C TYR A 15 -9.89 2.64 -7.41
N THR A 16 -11.08 2.24 -6.98
CA THR A 16 -12.31 3.01 -7.19
C THR A 16 -12.47 3.99 -6.04
N ILE A 17 -12.62 5.29 -6.35
CA ILE A 17 -12.95 6.30 -5.34
C ILE A 17 -14.46 6.33 -5.16
N HIS A 18 -14.92 6.07 -3.95
CA HIS A 18 -16.33 6.06 -3.59
C HIS A 18 -16.83 7.44 -3.16
N SER A 19 -18.15 7.66 -3.18
CA SER A 19 -18.78 8.95 -2.86
C SER A 19 -18.50 9.46 -1.44
N TYR A 20 -18.18 8.58 -0.49
CA TYR A 20 -17.82 8.95 0.88
C TYR A 20 -16.31 9.26 1.06
N GLN A 21 -15.52 9.12 0.00
CA GLN A 21 -14.06 9.38 0.00
C GLN A 21 -13.69 10.73 -0.60
N VAL A 22 -14.69 11.49 -1.07
CA VAL A 22 -14.50 12.79 -1.71
C VAL A 22 -14.93 13.95 -0.82
N ASP A 23 -14.38 15.12 -1.08
CA ASP A 23 -14.80 16.39 -0.47
C ASP A 23 -16.02 17.00 -1.16
N ILE A 24 -16.45 18.18 -0.69
CA ILE A 24 -17.59 18.93 -1.26
C ILE A 24 -17.37 19.35 -2.73
N ASN A 25 -16.13 19.35 -3.21
CA ASN A 25 -15.76 19.68 -4.58
C ASN A 25 -15.61 18.43 -5.47
N ASN A 26 -15.98 17.24 -4.95
CA ASN A 26 -15.85 15.95 -5.63
C ASN A 26 -14.39 15.53 -5.91
N ASN A 27 -13.44 15.98 -5.08
CA ASN A 27 -12.05 15.53 -5.14
C ASN A 27 -11.80 14.49 -4.06
N ALA A 28 -10.98 13.47 -4.35
CA ALA A 28 -10.51 12.56 -3.33
C ALA A 28 -9.81 13.34 -2.20
N THR A 29 -10.21 13.10 -0.95
CA THR A 29 -9.61 13.81 0.19
C THR A 29 -8.14 13.45 0.36
N LEU A 30 -7.35 14.33 0.98
CA LEU A 30 -5.94 14.06 1.28
C LEU A 30 -5.75 12.77 2.07
N VAL A 31 -6.64 12.50 3.03
CA VAL A 31 -6.61 11.27 3.84
C VAL A 31 -6.74 10.03 2.94
N VAL A 32 -7.67 10.06 1.99
CA VAL A 32 -7.88 8.95 1.04
C VAL A 32 -6.66 8.77 0.15
N LEU A 33 -6.08 9.84 -0.39
CA LEU A 33 -4.86 9.75 -1.19
C LEU A 33 -3.71 9.13 -0.39
N CYS A 34 -3.50 9.58 0.85
CA CYS A 34 -2.49 9.02 1.75
C CYS A 34 -2.70 7.55 2.05
N GLN A 35 -3.95 7.16 2.33
CA GLN A 35 -4.33 5.79 2.58
C GLN A 35 -4.03 4.89 1.38
N LEU A 36 -4.43 5.30 0.17
CA LEU A 36 -4.21 4.51 -1.05
C LEU A 36 -2.71 4.34 -1.37
N MET A 37 -1.91 5.39 -1.18
CA MET A 37 -0.45 5.29 -1.33
C MET A 37 0.16 4.27 -0.36
N GLN A 38 -0.29 4.26 0.90
CA GLN A 38 0.21 3.33 1.91
C GLN A 38 -0.27 1.89 1.63
N GLU A 39 -1.49 1.71 1.13
CA GLU A 39 -2.03 0.41 0.72
C GLU A 39 -1.19 -0.20 -0.42
N SER A 40 -0.87 0.57 -1.46
CA SER A 40 0.00 0.10 -2.54
C SER A 40 1.42 -0.22 -2.05
N ALA A 41 1.99 0.60 -1.16
CA ALA A 41 3.29 0.33 -0.57
C ALA A 41 3.29 -0.96 0.27
N TRP A 42 2.20 -1.21 1.02
CA TRP A 42 2.01 -2.44 1.78
C TRP A 42 1.92 -3.67 0.87
N ASN A 43 1.07 -3.62 -0.15
CA ASN A 43 0.89 -4.71 -1.10
C ASN A 43 2.19 -5.05 -1.83
N HIS A 44 2.95 -4.03 -2.24
CA HIS A 44 4.27 -4.25 -2.83
C HIS A 44 5.25 -4.90 -1.86
N ALA A 45 5.28 -4.44 -0.61
CA ALA A 45 6.13 -5.02 0.42
C ALA A 45 5.76 -6.48 0.71
N GLU A 46 4.46 -6.81 0.80
CA GLU A 46 3.99 -8.19 0.94
C GLU A 46 4.40 -9.05 -0.26
N HIS A 47 4.23 -8.53 -1.48
CA HIS A 47 4.74 -9.19 -2.69
C HIS A 47 6.25 -9.40 -2.64
N LEU A 48 7.04 -8.51 -2.05
CA LEU A 48 8.48 -8.69 -1.93
C LEU A 48 8.91 -9.50 -0.70
N GLU A 49 7.97 -10.09 0.04
CA GLU A 49 8.22 -10.78 1.30
C GLU A 49 8.88 -9.90 2.38
N LEU A 50 8.68 -8.58 2.27
CA LEU A 50 9.15 -7.54 3.18
C LEU A 50 8.00 -6.80 3.88
N GLY A 51 6.77 -7.27 3.69
CA GLY A 51 5.58 -6.77 4.37
C GLY A 51 5.50 -7.26 5.82
N PHE A 52 4.51 -6.77 6.55
CA PHE A 52 4.32 -7.11 7.95
C PHE A 52 4.14 -8.60 8.19
N SER A 53 3.44 -9.32 7.30
CA SER A 53 3.21 -10.75 7.48
C SER A 53 4.55 -11.52 7.54
N HIS A 54 5.57 -11.00 6.84
CA HIS A 54 6.92 -11.55 6.75
C HIS A 54 7.85 -11.04 7.85
N LEU A 55 7.84 -9.73 8.10
CA LEU A 55 8.71 -9.09 9.08
C LEU A 55 8.33 -9.42 10.51
N ASN A 56 7.02 -9.53 10.82
CA ASN A 56 6.56 -9.83 12.16
C ASN A 56 7.06 -11.21 12.65
N ARG A 57 7.24 -12.18 11.74
CA ARG A 57 7.86 -13.49 12.05
C ARG A 57 9.31 -13.38 12.49
N LYS A 58 9.96 -12.26 12.19
CA LYS A 58 11.33 -11.91 12.56
C LYS A 58 11.38 -10.85 13.67
N ASN A 59 10.24 -10.54 14.30
CA ASN A 59 10.11 -9.49 15.32
C ASN A 59 10.47 -8.07 14.81
N PHE A 60 10.20 -7.80 13.54
CA PHE A 60 10.38 -6.49 12.91
C PHE A 60 9.04 -5.96 12.38
N ILE A 61 8.93 -4.64 12.29
CA ILE A 61 7.81 -3.94 11.67
C ILE A 61 8.31 -2.71 10.92
N TRP A 62 7.52 -2.25 9.94
CA TRP A 62 7.70 -0.92 9.37
C TRP A 62 6.91 0.11 10.18
N VAL A 63 7.48 1.31 10.31
CA VAL A 63 6.81 2.48 10.88
C VAL A 63 6.93 3.60 9.86
N LEU A 64 5.80 4.18 9.44
CA LEU A 64 5.80 5.31 8.54
C LEU A 64 6.26 6.57 9.30
N CYS A 65 7.47 7.04 9.00
CA CYS A 65 8.02 8.23 9.66
C CYS A 65 7.58 9.54 9.00
N ARG A 66 7.43 9.56 7.67
CA ARG A 66 7.10 10.75 6.86
C ARG A 66 6.40 10.36 5.57
N GLN A 67 5.43 11.17 5.15
CA GLN A 67 4.81 11.13 3.83
C GLN A 67 4.72 12.57 3.32
N LEU A 68 5.34 12.85 2.17
CA LEU A 68 5.30 14.16 1.54
C LEU A 68 4.04 14.26 0.69
N VAL A 69 3.33 15.37 0.84
CA VAL A 69 2.10 15.74 0.12
C VAL A 69 2.16 17.21 -0.25
#